data_AF-A0A4V0HXM8-F1
#
_entry.id   AF-A0A4V0HXM8-F1
#
_cell.length_a   1.000
_cell.length_b   1.000
_cell.length_c   1.000
_cell.angle_alpha   90.00
_cell.angle_beta   90.00
_cell.angle_gamma   90.00
#
_symmetry.space_group_name_H-M   'P 1'
#
loop_
_entity.id
_entity.type
_entity.pdbx_description
1 polymer ?
#
loop_
_entity_poly.entity_id
_entity_poly.type
_entity_poly.pdbx_seq_one_letter_code
_entity_poly.pdbx_strand_id
1 'polypeptide(L)'
;MQITLYRRSYPIAGSPVAHSFAPDQASQRHTFTAEGKVYESSCREVQVTVPDGAKLDVLRNVLCWTGPSGAVRSTAQEVFDLATAGERGFRLADASAARA
;
A
#
# COMPACT_ATOMS: atom_id res chain seq x y z
N MET A 1 14.73 -2.13 6.12
CA MET A 1 14.58 -1.99 4.63
C MET A 1 13.36 -1.10 4.31
N GLN A 2 13.28 -0.45 3.14
CA GLN A 2 12.09 0.31 2.69
C GLN A 2 11.48 -0.32 1.42
N ILE A 3 10.16 -0.23 1.31
CA ILE A 3 9.38 -0.60 0.11
C ILE A 3 8.34 0.48 -0.18
N THR A 4 7.82 0.47 -1.41
CA THR A 4 6.76 1.37 -1.84
C THR A 4 5.44 0.63 -1.95
N LEU A 5 4.40 1.17 -1.33
CA LEU A 5 3.00 0.81 -1.55
C LEU A 5 2.33 1.86 -2.42
N TYR A 6 1.38 1.42 -3.24
CA TYR A 6 0.53 2.26 -4.06
C TYR A 6 -0.87 2.25 -3.48
N ARG A 7 -1.30 3.40 -2.96
CA ARG A 7 -2.63 3.61 -2.39
C ARG A 7 -3.54 4.22 -3.43
N ARG A 8 -4.55 3.47 -3.85
CA ARG A 8 -5.60 3.92 -4.75
C ARG A 8 -6.83 4.33 -3.95
N SER A 9 -7.31 5.56 -4.16
CA SER A 9 -8.48 6.12 -3.48
C SER A 9 -9.31 7.01 -4.39
N TYR A 10 -10.59 7.19 -4.08
CA TYR A 10 -11.50 8.03 -4.84
C TYR A 10 -11.86 9.30 -4.06
N PRO A 11 -12.14 10.43 -4.73
CA PRO A 11 -12.44 11.72 -4.10
C PRO A 11 -13.87 11.78 -3.51
N ILE A 12 -14.31 10.72 -2.84
CA ILE A 12 -15.62 10.64 -2.18
C ILE A 12 -15.49 9.87 -0.87
N ALA A 13 -16.14 10.38 0.18
CA ALA A 13 -16.12 9.77 1.50
C ALA A 13 -16.77 8.37 1.46
N GLY A 14 -16.21 7.43 2.23
CA GLY A 14 -16.70 6.04 2.28
C GLY A 14 -16.39 5.21 1.04
N SER A 15 -15.69 5.75 0.04
CA SER A 15 -15.23 4.96 -1.10
C SER A 15 -14.19 3.92 -0.69
N PRO A 16 -14.11 2.80 -1.44
CA PRO A 16 -13.08 1.80 -1.20
C PRO A 16 -11.69 2.38 -1.43
N VAL A 17 -10.76 1.99 -0.57
CA VAL A 17 -9.33 2.26 -0.71
C VAL A 17 -8.64 0.92 -0.98
N ALA A 18 -7.73 0.90 -1.95
CA ALA A 18 -6.94 -0.29 -2.26
C ALA A 18 -5.45 0.02 -2.10
N HIS A 19 -4.69 -0.99 -1.65
CA HIS A 19 -3.23 -0.95 -1.56
C HIS A 19 -2.62 -2.04 -2.43
N SER A 20 -1.51 -1.73 -3.09
CA SER A 20 -0.78 -2.63 -3.98
C SER A 20 0.72 -2.45 -3.82
N PHE A 21 1.52 -3.49 -4.06
CA PHE A 21 2.97 -3.38 -4.16
C PHE A 21 3.43 -3.01 -5.58
N ALA A 22 2.53 -3.07 -6.57
CA ALA A 22 2.79 -2.69 -7.94
C ALA A 22 2.00 -1.40 -8.30
N PRO A 23 2.60 -0.49 -9.09
CA PRO A 23 1.89 0.67 -9.60
C PRO A 23 0.76 0.25 -10.55
N ASP A 24 -0.27 1.09 -10.64
CA ASP A 24 -1.27 0.95 -11.69
C ASP A 24 -0.60 1.14 -13.07
N GLN A 25 -1.01 0.37 -14.07
CA GLN A 25 -0.54 0.56 -15.45
C GLN A 25 -1.05 1.89 -15.99
N ALA A 26 -0.23 2.65 -16.73
CA ALA A 26 -0.58 4.00 -17.21
C ALA A 26 -1.85 4.04 -18.09
N SER A 27 -2.20 2.93 -18.74
CA SER A 27 -3.41 2.79 -19.55
C SER A 27 -4.65 2.36 -18.75
N GLN A 28 -4.50 2.02 -17.47
CA GLN A 28 -5.58 1.53 -16.64
C GLN A 28 -6.25 2.69 -15.90
N ARG A 29 -7.53 2.92 -16.21
CA ARG A 29 -8.38 3.85 -15.45
C ARG A 29 -9.24 3.05 -14.49
N HIS A 30 -9.17 3.36 -13.21
CA HIS A 30 -10.06 2.82 -12.21
C HIS A 30 -11.12 3.86 -11.86
N THR A 31 -12.37 3.45 -11.91
CA THR A 31 -13.50 4.33 -11.62
C THR A 31 -14.39 3.73 -10.54
N PHE A 32 -15.06 4.61 -9.81
CA PHE A 32 -16.05 4.25 -8.81
C PHE A 32 -17.33 5.05 -9.07
N THR A 33 -18.46 4.36 -9.16
CA THR A 33 -19.76 5.00 -9.39
C THR A 33 -20.53 5.07 -8.08
N ALA A 34 -20.93 6.28 -7.68
CA ALA A 34 -21.77 6.53 -6.52
C ALA A 34 -22.71 7.69 -6.81
N GLU A 35 -23.96 7.57 -6.34
CA GLU A 35 -24.99 8.61 -6.50
C GLU A 35 -25.18 9.07 -7.97
N GLY A 36 -25.05 8.14 -8.93
CA GLY A 36 -25.18 8.44 -10.35
C GLY A 36 -24.00 9.22 -10.97
N LYS A 37 -22.92 9.44 -10.22
CA LYS A 37 -21.68 10.08 -10.71
C LYS A 37 -20.54 9.06 -10.77
N VAL A 38 -19.66 9.25 -11.75
CA VAL A 38 -18.44 8.46 -11.93
C VAL A 38 -17.25 9.27 -11.40
N TYR A 39 -16.47 8.66 -10.51
CA TYR A 39 -15.28 9.25 -9.93
C TYR A 39 -14.05 8.47 -10.39
N GLU A 40 -13.04 9.19 -10.86
CA GLU A 40 -11.75 8.58 -11.19
C GLU A 40 -10.90 8.39 -9.93
N SER A 41 -10.13 7.31 -9.90
CA SER A 41 -9.20 7.05 -8.82
C SER A 41 -7.99 7.98 -8.86
N SER A 42 -7.46 8.31 -7.69
CA SER A 42 -6.12 8.83 -7.51
C SER A 42 -5.22 7.72 -6.95
N CYS A 43 -3.99 7.62 -7.45
CA CYS A 43 -2.98 6.71 -6.93
C CYS A 43 -1.85 7.54 -6.29
N ARG A 44 -1.43 7.15 -5.08
CA ARG A 44 -0.33 7.79 -4.36
C ARG A 44 0.65 6.75 -3.86
N GLU A 45 1.93 7.07 -3.95
CA GLU A 45 2.99 6.29 -3.33
C GLU A 45 3.00 6.51 -1.81
N VAL A 46 3.17 5.43 -1.07
CA VAL A 46 3.32 5.39 0.38
C VAL A 46 4.59 4.60 0.67
N GLN A 47 5.57 5.27 1.25
CA GLN A 47 6.83 4.62 1.63
C GLN A 47 6.66 3.92 2.98
N VAL A 48 7.05 2.65 3.04
CA VAL A 48 6.91 1.82 4.24
C VAL A 48 8.24 1.19 4.58
N THR A 49 8.69 1.40 5.82
CA THR A 49 9.78 0.63 6.41
C THR A 49 9.24 -0.73 6.84
N VAL A 50 9.95 -1.79 6.47
CA VAL A 50 9.60 -3.19 6.77
C VAL A 50 10.77 -3.89 7.47
N PRO A 51 10.52 -5.02 8.18
CA PRO A 51 11.56 -5.80 8.84
C PRO A 51 12.70 -6.18 7.87
N ASP A 52 13.92 -6.23 8.39
CA ASP A 52 15.06 -6.61 7.58
C ASP A 52 14.96 -8.08 7.14
N GLY A 53 15.41 -8.34 5.91
CA GLY A 53 15.26 -9.66 5.28
C GLY A 53 13.87 -9.95 4.72
N ALA A 54 12.90 -9.04 4.86
CA ALA A 54 11.63 -9.15 4.15
C ALA A 54 11.85 -9.18 2.63
N LYS A 55 11.06 -10.01 1.93
CA LYS A 55 11.14 -10.21 0.49
C LYS A 55 9.79 -9.93 -0.14
N LEU A 56 9.79 -9.04 -1.12
CA LEU A 56 8.61 -8.72 -1.89
C LEU A 56 8.43 -9.73 -3.03
N ASP A 57 7.27 -10.39 -3.07
CA ASP A 57 6.82 -11.18 -4.21
C ASP A 57 5.78 -10.36 -4.98
N VAL A 58 6.25 -9.62 -5.99
CA VAL A 58 5.41 -8.72 -6.79
C VAL A 58 4.38 -9.50 -7.61
N LEU A 59 4.73 -10.70 -8.09
CA LEU A 59 3.82 -11.52 -8.90
C LEU A 59 2.62 -12.00 -8.09
N ARG A 60 2.84 -12.29 -6.80
CA ARG A 60 1.77 -12.68 -5.87
C ARG A 60 1.21 -11.51 -5.06
N ASN A 61 1.74 -10.30 -5.24
CA ASN A 61 1.38 -9.10 -4.51
C ASN A 61 1.42 -9.30 -2.97
N VAL A 62 2.47 -9.94 -2.46
CA VAL A 62 2.67 -10.20 -1.02
C VAL A 62 4.08 -9.89 -0.56
N LEU A 63 4.21 -9.46 0.69
CA LEU A 63 5.47 -9.36 1.41
C LEU A 63 5.68 -10.60 2.27
N CYS A 64 6.80 -11.30 2.07
CA CYS A 64 7.23 -12.42 2.90
C CYS A 64 8.24 -11.93 3.94
N TRP A 65 8.04 -12.21 5.23
CA TRP A 65 8.94 -11.79 6.31
C TRP A 65 8.92 -12.79 7.47
N THR A 66 9.84 -12.64 8.42
CA THR A 66 9.92 -13.52 9.59
C THR A 66 9.31 -12.82 10.80
N GLY A 67 8.17 -13.31 11.26
CA GLY A 67 7.52 -12.87 12.50
C GLY A 67 7.93 -13.72 13.71
N PRO A 68 7.35 -13.44 14.90
CA PRO A 68 7.65 -14.16 16.14
C PRO A 68 7.39 -15.68 16.05
N SER A 69 6.39 -16.07 15.26
CA SER A 69 5.98 -17.47 15.07
C SER A 69 6.56 -18.12 13.80
N GLY A 70 7.50 -17.46 13.12
CA GLY A 70 8.14 -17.95 11.89
C GLY A 70 7.74 -17.17 10.64
N ALA A 71 7.71 -17.84 9.49
CA ALA A 71 7.47 -17.19 8.20
C ALA A 71 6.03 -16.66 8.07
N VAL A 72 5.90 -15.40 7.70
CA VAL A 72 4.64 -14.68 7.51
C VAL A 72 4.56 -14.18 6.07
N ARG A 73 3.35 -14.20 5.50
CA ARG A 73 3.02 -13.52 4.24
C ARG A 73 1.96 -12.48 4.53
N SER A 74 2.19 -11.26 4.09
CA SER A 74 1.27 -10.14 4.31
C SER A 74 0.92 -9.49 2.97
N THR A 75 -0.36 -9.23 2.77
CA THR A 75 -0.88 -8.43 1.67
C THR A 75 -0.46 -6.97 1.82
N ALA A 76 -0.59 -6.17 0.76
CA ALA A 76 -0.31 -4.73 0.81
C ALA A 76 -1.18 -4.00 1.85
N GLN A 77 -2.44 -4.43 2.01
CA GLN A 77 -3.34 -3.89 3.03
C GLN A 77 -2.83 -4.20 4.44
N GLU A 78 -2.50 -5.46 4.73
CA GLU A 78 -1.97 -5.85 6.05
C GLU A 78 -0.65 -5.13 6.36
N VAL A 79 0.25 -4.97 5.38
CA VAL A 79 1.50 -4.21 5.59
C VAL A 79 1.21 -2.74 5.92
N PHE A 80 0.25 -2.11 5.23
CA PHE A 80 -0.18 -0.75 5.54
C PHE A 80 -0.76 -0.65 6.96
N ASP A 81 -1.59 -1.61 7.36
CA ASP A 81 -2.22 -1.64 8.68
C ASP A 81 -1.17 -1.84 9.79
N LEU A 82 -0.23 -2.77 9.61
CA LEU A 82 0.92 -2.99 10.52
C LEU A 82 1.77 -1.72 10.67
N ALA A 83 2.05 -1.04 9.55
CA ALA A 83 2.84 0.19 9.54
C ALA A 83 2.11 1.36 10.22
N THR A 84 0.79 1.43 10.07
CA THR A 84 -0.06 2.44 10.72
C THR A 84 -0.19 2.16 12.23
N ALA A 85 -0.30 0.90 12.62
CA ALA A 85 -0.30 0.47 14.02
C ALA A 85 1.07 0.63 14.71
N GLY A 86 2.13 0.90 13.94
CA GLY A 86 3.50 1.02 14.48
C GLY A 86 4.06 -0.31 14.98
N GLU A 87 3.62 -1.42 14.39
CA GLU A 87 4.09 -2.75 14.76
C GLU A 87 5.60 -2.91 14.58
N ARG A 88 6.22 -3.79 15.38
CA ARG A 88 7.69 -3.89 15.42
C ARG A 88 8.26 -4.20 14.04
N GLY A 89 9.06 -3.27 13.53
CA GLY A 89 9.71 -3.36 12.22
C GLY A 89 8.88 -2.80 11.06
N PHE A 90 7.64 -2.37 11.29
CA PHE A 90 6.78 -1.71 10.31
C PHE A 90 6.55 -0.25 10.69
N ARG A 91 6.83 0.68 9.76
CA ARG A 91 6.56 2.11 9.95
C ARG A 91 6.23 2.78 8.62
N LEU A 92 5.24 3.67 8.62
CA LEU A 92 5.10 4.62 7.53
C LEU A 92 6.32 5.56 7.56
N ALA A 93 6.98 5.73 6.41
CA ALA A 93 7.97 6.79 6.29
C ALA A 93 7.24 8.12 6.10
N ASP A 94 7.68 9.17 6.80
CA ASP A 94 7.08 10.49 6.69
C ASP A 94 7.05 10.96 5.24
N ALA A 95 5.87 11.38 4.78
CA ALA A 95 5.64 11.90 3.43
C ALA A 95 6.17 13.35 3.27
N SER A 96 7.29 13.69 3.89
CA SER A 96 7.88 15.03 3.93
C SER A 96 9.23 15.10 3.20
N ALA A 97 9.36 14.49 2.03
CA ALA A 97 10.53 14.69 1.16
C ALA A 97 10.19 14.49 -0.32
N ALA A 98 9.21 15.22 -0.83
CA ALA A 98 8.99 15.36 -2.27
C ALA A 98 8.41 16.74 -2.62
N ARG A 99 9.03 17.81 -2.10
CA ARG A 99 8.99 19.15 -2.67
C ARG A 99 10.29 19.86 -2.34
N ALA A 100 11.22 19.84 -3.28
CA ALA A 100 12.26 20.85 -3.46
C ALA A 100 12.37 21.12 -4.96
#